data_AF-M5P414-F1
#
_entry.id   AF-M5P414-F1
#
_cell.length_a   1.000
_cell.length_b   1.000
_cell.length_c   1.000
_cell.angle_alpha   90.00
_cell.angle_beta   90.00
_cell.angle_gamma   90.00
#
_symmetry.space_group_name_H-M   'P 1'
#
loop_
_entity.id
_entity.type
_entity.pdbx_description
1 polymer ?
#
loop_
_entity_poly.entity_id
_entity_poly.type
_entity_poly.pdbx_seq_one_letter_code
_entity_poly.pdbx_strand_id
1 'polypeptide(L)'
;MKTLDVHALHDAIDQTLEQLKKQSEEIANLKKSVDGITALDDALKGKGGDAIRAFYEECHTPFLRFYETFIEEYESALKKIKNVLESLEPYHNGYISQAFLDHDLENGLNAADRTTKHLVSKANATIAKVSHIVDLPDLNDNDFHEQNRKALKDINQTIEKLHAFDREQTNALKTAGKRS
;
A
#
# COMPACT_ATOMS: atom_id res chain seq x y z
N MET A 1 -3.20 0.52 -14.66
CA MET A 1 -2.95 -0.78 -14.00
C MET A 1 -2.11 -0.54 -12.77
N LYS A 2 -2.31 -1.31 -11.69
CA LYS A 2 -1.58 -1.13 -10.43
C LYS A 2 -0.34 -2.02 -10.37
N THR A 3 0.70 -1.49 -9.73
CA THR A 3 1.91 -2.23 -9.37
C THR A 3 2.24 -1.92 -7.92
N LEU A 4 2.56 -2.96 -7.15
CA LEU A 4 3.13 -2.84 -5.82
C LEU A 4 4.58 -3.30 -5.86
N ASP A 5 5.49 -2.40 -5.49
CA ASP A 5 6.87 -2.70 -5.14
C ASP A 5 7.02 -2.46 -3.63
N VAL A 6 7.16 -3.54 -2.87
CA VAL A 6 7.13 -3.49 -1.40
C VAL A 6 8.34 -2.76 -0.85
N HIS A 7 9.52 -3.00 -1.42
CA HIS A 7 10.76 -2.36 -0.99
C HIS A 7 10.70 -0.86 -1.25
N ALA A 8 10.32 -0.46 -2.47
CA ALA A 8 10.24 0.96 -2.82
C ALA A 8 9.21 1.70 -1.95
N LEU A 9 8.09 1.06 -1.61
CA LEU A 9 7.07 1.66 -0.74
C LEU A 9 7.57 1.77 0.72
N HIS A 10 8.24 0.76 1.26
CA HIS A 10 8.85 0.84 2.59
C HIS A 10 9.87 1.97 2.67
N ASP A 11 10.79 2.03 1.71
CA ASP A 11 11.85 3.04 1.66
C ASP A 11 11.26 4.45 1.59
N ALA A 12 10.26 4.66 0.72
CA ALA A 12 9.60 5.95 0.60
C ALA A 12 8.90 6.36 1.90
N ILE A 13 8.25 5.43 2.60
CA ILE A 13 7.63 5.72 3.90
C ILE A 13 8.69 6.07 4.94
N ASP A 14 9.78 5.32 5.03
CA ASP A 14 10.82 5.54 6.03
C ASP A 14 11.54 6.88 5.81
N GLN A 15 11.87 7.22 4.57
CA GLN A 15 12.41 8.55 4.23
C GLN A 15 11.44 9.67 4.59
N THR A 16 10.14 9.47 4.36
CA THR A 16 9.12 10.47 4.70
C THR A 16 8.99 10.63 6.21
N LEU A 17 9.01 9.54 6.98
CA LEU A 17 9.00 9.57 8.44
C LEU A 17 10.22 10.31 9.01
N GLU A 18 11.42 10.08 8.45
CA GLU A 18 12.61 10.82 8.85
C GLU A 18 12.49 12.32 8.58
N GLN A 19 11.90 12.70 7.45
CA GLN A 19 11.68 14.10 7.11
C GLN A 19 10.66 14.77 8.04
N LEU A 20 9.57 14.09 8.36
CA LEU A 20 8.55 14.57 9.30
C LEU A 20 9.12 14.78 10.70
N LYS A 21 9.99 13.86 11.15
CA LYS A 21 10.70 14.02 12.43
C LYS A 21 11.53 15.30 12.46
N LYS A 22 12.30 15.58 11.40
CA LYS A 22 13.08 16.83 11.29
C LYS A 22 12.18 18.06 11.30
N GLN A 23 11.08 18.03 10.56
CA GLN A 23 10.11 19.13 10.54
C GLN A 23 9.46 19.36 11.91
N SER A 24 9.17 18.29 12.65
CA SER A 24 8.64 18.39 14.02
C SER A 24 9.62 19.12 14.95
N GLU A 25 10.92 18.80 14.86
CA GLU A 25 11.98 19.47 15.63
C GLU A 25 12.11 20.96 15.26
N GLU A 26 12.06 21.30 13.97
CA GLU A 26 12.10 22.67 13.48
C GLU A 26 10.90 23.49 13.97
N ILE A 27 9.69 22.91 13.91
CA ILE A 27 8.44 23.55 14.34
C ILE A 27 8.43 23.76 15.85
N ALA A 28 8.92 22.80 16.63
CA ALA A 28 9.06 22.95 18.07
C ALA A 28 10.00 24.12 18.44
N ASN A 29 11.08 24.32 17.67
CA ASN A 29 11.99 25.45 17.87
C ASN A 29 11.37 26.79 17.45
N LEU A 30 10.60 26.80 16.35
CA LEU A 30 9.87 27.99 15.91
C LEU A 30 8.82 28.40 16.93
N LYS A 31 8.07 27.43 17.48
CA LYS A 31 7.09 27.66 18.55
C LYS A 31 7.72 28.29 19.79
N LYS A 32 8.86 27.78 20.26
CA LYS A 32 9.61 28.41 21.37
C LYS A 32 10.01 29.86 21.06
N SER A 33 10.35 30.14 19.81
CA SER A 33 10.72 31.50 19.37
C SER A 33 9.50 32.44 19.36
N VAL A 34 8.35 31.95 18.90
CA VAL A 34 7.06 32.66 18.95
C VAL A 34 6.66 32.92 20.39
N ASP A 35 6.68 31.90 21.25
CA ASP A 35 6.40 32.03 22.69
C ASP A 35 7.33 33.04 23.36
N GLY A 36 8.61 33.08 22.96
CA GLY A 36 9.57 34.07 23.41
C GLY A 36 9.16 35.50 23.05
N ILE A 37 8.66 35.74 21.84
CA ILE A 37 8.19 37.07 21.38
C ILE A 37 6.92 37.48 22.12
N THR A 38 5.97 36.56 22.30
CA THR A 38 4.70 36.85 22.98
C THR A 38 4.87 37.07 24.48
N ALA A 39 6.00 36.65 25.06
CA ALA A 39 6.40 36.93 26.43
C ALA A 39 7.19 38.25 26.62
N LEU A 40 7.48 39.02 25.55
CA LEU A 40 8.22 40.30 25.65
C LEU A 40 7.32 41.48 26.08
N ASP A 41 6.50 41.31 27.12
CA ASP A 41 5.65 42.38 27.67
C ASP A 41 6.49 43.54 28.26
N ASP A 42 7.68 43.22 28.77
CA ASP A 42 8.58 44.21 29.33
C ASP A 42 9.36 45.03 28.29
N ALA A 43 9.66 44.45 27.13
CA ALA A 43 10.44 45.09 26.06
C ALA A 43 9.55 45.69 24.95
N LEU A 44 8.43 45.05 24.61
CA LEU A 44 7.51 45.49 23.57
C LEU A 44 6.31 46.22 24.19
N LYS A 45 6.52 47.37 24.81
CA LYS A 45 5.45 48.09 25.53
C LYS A 45 4.60 49.00 24.62
N GLY A 46 3.38 49.29 25.10
CA GLY A 46 2.43 50.20 24.46
C GLY A 46 1.78 49.62 23.21
N LYS A 47 0.88 50.39 22.59
CA LYS A 47 -0.02 49.90 21.51
C LYS A 47 0.69 49.18 20.37
N GLY A 48 1.88 49.65 19.97
CA GLY A 48 2.65 49.02 18.90
C GLY A 48 3.26 47.68 19.32
N GLY A 49 3.82 47.61 20.53
CA GLY A 49 4.36 46.36 21.06
C GLY A 49 3.28 45.33 21.38
N ASP A 50 2.12 45.77 21.90
CA ASP A 50 0.94 44.93 22.08
C ASP A 50 0.47 44.34 20.74
N ALA A 51 0.45 45.14 19.68
CA ALA A 51 0.08 44.67 18.34
C ALA A 51 1.06 43.63 17.77
N ILE A 52 2.37 43.79 18.00
CA ILE A 52 3.38 42.79 17.58
C ILE A 52 3.18 41.47 18.33
N ARG A 53 3.02 41.52 19.66
CA ARG A 53 2.78 40.29 20.45
C ARG A 53 1.48 39.60 20.02
N ALA A 54 0.40 40.37 19.85
CA ALA A 54 -0.88 39.84 19.38
C ALA A 54 -0.76 39.20 17.98
N PHE A 55 -0.01 39.79 17.06
CA PHE A 55 0.22 39.20 15.73
C PHE A 55 0.89 37.82 15.80
N TYR A 56 1.88 37.63 16.67
CA TYR A 56 2.52 36.33 16.85
C TYR A 56 1.60 35.34 17.57
N GLU A 57 0.93 35.77 18.64
CA GLU A 57 0.02 34.92 19.41
C GLU A 57 -1.21 34.48 18.58
N GLU A 58 -1.83 35.40 17.86
CA GLU A 58 -3.10 35.16 17.17
C GLU A 58 -2.92 34.56 15.78
N CYS A 59 -1.84 34.90 15.06
CA CYS A 59 -1.63 34.40 13.70
C CYS A 59 -0.70 33.19 13.63
N HIS A 60 0.33 33.11 14.49
CA HIS A 60 1.37 32.08 14.35
C HIS A 60 1.12 30.88 15.26
N THR A 61 0.75 31.11 16.53
CA THR A 61 0.49 30.01 17.48
C THR A 61 -0.56 29.02 16.97
N PRO A 62 -1.70 29.43 16.38
CA PRO A 62 -2.68 28.47 15.86
C PRO A 62 -2.16 27.65 14.68
N PHE A 63 -1.42 28.28 13.76
CA PHE A 63 -0.81 27.59 12.63
C PHE A 63 0.23 26.56 13.07
N LEU A 64 1.09 26.92 14.04
CA LEU A 64 2.10 25.99 14.55
C LEU A 64 1.47 24.78 15.25
N ARG A 65 0.40 24.99 16.04
CA ARG A 65 -0.36 23.89 16.65
C ARG A 65 -1.01 23.00 15.59
N PHE A 66 -1.64 23.60 14.58
CA PHE A 66 -2.18 22.88 13.43
C PHE A 66 -1.11 22.01 12.77
N TYR A 67 0.08 22.55 12.56
CA TYR A 67 1.14 21.85 11.84
C TYR A 67 1.75 20.72 12.68
N GLU A 68 1.89 20.90 14.00
CA GLU A 68 2.24 19.82 14.94
C GLU A 68 1.24 18.66 14.83
N THR A 69 -0.06 18.93 14.92
CA THR A 69 -1.11 17.90 14.80
C THR A 69 -1.09 17.23 13.42
N PHE A 70 -0.91 18.01 12.35
CA PHE A 70 -0.80 17.45 11.00
C PHE A 70 0.37 16.45 10.88
N ILE A 71 1.55 16.79 11.41
CA ILE A 71 2.70 15.87 11.40
C ILE A 71 2.36 14.58 12.15
N GLU A 72 1.80 14.68 13.35
CA GLU A 72 1.45 13.52 14.17
C GLU A 72 0.45 12.59 13.47
N GLU A 73 -0.60 13.16 12.89
CA GLU A 73 -1.61 12.39 12.15
C GLU A 73 -1.04 11.74 10.89
N TYR A 74 -0.19 12.47 10.16
CA TYR A 74 0.42 11.98 8.94
C TYR A 74 1.45 10.87 9.21
N GLU A 75 2.28 11.02 10.23
CA GLU A 75 3.17 9.95 10.71
C GLU A 75 2.39 8.68 11.10
N SER A 76 1.29 8.85 11.84
CA SER A 76 0.44 7.75 12.28
C SER A 76 -0.16 7.01 11.08
N ALA A 77 -0.64 7.75 10.07
CA ALA A 77 -1.14 7.18 8.83
C ALA A 77 -0.05 6.39 8.08
N LEU A 78 1.16 6.93 7.96
CA LEU A 78 2.29 6.25 7.31
C LEU A 78 2.69 4.95 8.03
N LYS A 79 2.78 4.98 9.36
CA LYS A 79 3.07 3.79 10.19
C LYS A 79 1.99 2.72 10.00
N LYS A 80 0.71 3.13 9.93
CA LYS A 80 -0.39 2.21 9.65
C LYS A 80 -0.27 1.57 8.26
N ILE A 81 0.12 2.34 7.24
CA ILE A 81 0.33 1.82 5.88
C ILE A 81 1.40 0.73 5.88
N LYS A 82 2.53 0.91 6.57
CA LYS A 82 3.56 -0.14 6.72
C LYS A 82 2.99 -1.42 7.31
N ASN A 83 2.21 -1.32 8.38
CA ASN A 83 1.63 -2.50 9.02
C ASN A 83 0.61 -3.23 8.12
N VAL A 84 -0.21 -2.50 7.37
CA VAL A 84 -1.17 -3.11 6.43
C VAL A 84 -0.43 -3.71 5.23
N LEU A 85 0.68 -3.10 4.78
CA LEU A 85 1.52 -3.61 3.72
C LEU A 85 2.07 -5.00 4.07
N GLU A 86 2.59 -5.20 5.28
CA GLU A 86 3.06 -6.50 5.77
C GLU A 86 1.97 -7.59 5.75
N SER A 87 0.70 -7.21 5.92
CA SER A 87 -0.44 -8.13 5.85
C SER A 87 -0.83 -8.48 4.40
N LEU A 88 -0.59 -7.56 3.45
CA LEU A 88 -0.84 -7.79 2.03
C LEU A 88 0.27 -8.64 1.41
N GLU A 89 1.51 -8.27 1.66
CA GLU A 89 2.71 -8.90 1.11
C GLU A 89 3.84 -8.84 2.15
N PRO A 90 4.11 -9.95 2.89
CA PRO A 90 5.08 -9.98 3.97
C PRO A 90 6.53 -10.05 3.47
N TYR A 91 6.77 -10.39 2.20
CA TYR A 91 8.11 -10.44 1.67
C TYR A 91 8.61 -9.03 1.34
N HIS A 92 9.73 -8.64 1.94
CA HIS A 92 10.31 -7.29 1.78
C HIS A 92 10.63 -6.94 0.31
N ASN A 93 10.99 -7.93 -0.50
CA ASN A 93 11.24 -7.76 -1.94
C ASN A 93 10.04 -8.23 -2.78
N GLY A 94 8.85 -8.26 -2.17
CA GLY A 94 7.61 -8.64 -2.82
C GLY A 94 7.25 -7.66 -3.93
N TYR A 95 6.68 -8.21 -5.00
CA TYR A 95 6.28 -7.45 -6.17
C TYR A 95 4.99 -8.00 -6.75
N ILE A 96 3.99 -7.14 -6.89
CA ILE A 96 2.70 -7.48 -7.49
C ILE A 96 2.49 -6.61 -8.73
N SER A 97 2.53 -7.23 -9.91
CA SER A 97 2.13 -6.58 -11.16
C SER A 97 0.75 -7.04 -11.54
N GLN A 98 -0.23 -6.12 -11.46
CA GLN A 98 -1.58 -6.44 -11.92
C GLN A 98 -1.58 -6.92 -13.38
N ALA A 99 -0.76 -6.29 -14.23
CA ALA A 99 -0.67 -6.62 -15.65
C ALA A 99 -0.17 -8.03 -15.93
N PHE A 100 0.78 -8.49 -15.12
CA PHE A 100 1.24 -9.86 -15.21
C PHE A 100 0.14 -10.82 -14.74
N LEU A 101 -0.58 -10.48 -13.67
CA LEU A 101 -1.60 -11.35 -13.10
C LEU A 101 -2.84 -11.49 -13.98
N ASP A 102 -3.42 -10.38 -14.45
CA ASP A 102 -4.69 -10.36 -15.21
C ASP A 102 -4.54 -10.68 -16.70
N HIS A 103 -3.33 -10.56 -17.26
CA HIS A 103 -3.07 -10.93 -18.65
C HIS A 103 -2.15 -12.14 -18.76
N ASP A 104 -0.88 -12.01 -18.40
CA ASP A 104 0.13 -13.01 -18.76
C ASP A 104 -0.11 -14.35 -18.04
N LEU A 105 -0.31 -14.29 -16.73
CA LEU A 105 -0.51 -15.47 -15.90
C LEU A 105 -1.87 -16.11 -16.14
N GLU A 106 -2.95 -15.33 -16.20
CA GLU A 106 -4.28 -15.84 -16.54
C GLU A 106 -4.30 -16.52 -17.92
N ASN A 107 -3.70 -15.90 -18.94
CA ASN A 107 -3.60 -16.50 -20.27
C ASN A 107 -2.75 -17.78 -20.26
N GLY A 108 -1.63 -17.78 -19.53
CA GLY A 108 -0.78 -18.95 -19.36
C GLY A 108 -1.51 -20.14 -18.73
N LEU A 109 -2.27 -19.89 -17.66
CA LEU A 109 -3.10 -20.91 -16.99
C LEU A 109 -4.20 -21.45 -17.91
N ASN A 110 -4.87 -20.56 -18.66
CA ASN A 110 -5.89 -20.96 -19.64
C ASN A 110 -5.29 -21.78 -20.79
N ALA A 111 -4.08 -21.45 -21.25
CA ALA A 111 -3.38 -22.20 -22.28
C ALA A 111 -2.93 -23.59 -21.77
N ALA A 112 -2.44 -23.65 -20.53
CA ALA A 112 -2.05 -24.90 -19.88
C ALA A 112 -3.26 -25.84 -19.72
N ASP A 113 -4.41 -25.32 -19.26
CA ASP A 113 -5.68 -26.05 -19.15
C ASP A 113 -6.13 -26.70 -20.46
N ARG A 114 -6.12 -25.92 -21.55
CA ARG A 114 -6.48 -26.41 -22.89
C ARG A 114 -5.50 -27.47 -23.39
N THR A 115 -4.20 -27.25 -23.15
CA THR A 115 -3.14 -28.16 -23.60
C THR A 115 -3.21 -29.49 -22.87
N THR A 116 -3.37 -29.48 -21.54
CA THR A 116 -3.51 -30.70 -20.72
C THR A 116 -4.72 -31.51 -21.16
N LYS A 117 -5.90 -30.89 -21.31
CA LYS A 117 -7.12 -31.55 -21.82
C LYS A 117 -6.88 -32.23 -23.15
N HIS A 118 -6.22 -31.52 -24.08
CA HIS A 118 -5.96 -32.05 -25.40
C HIS A 118 -5.02 -33.27 -25.36
N LEU A 119 -3.94 -33.19 -24.57
CA LEU A 119 -2.97 -34.28 -24.44
C LEU A 119 -3.58 -35.52 -23.78
N VAL A 120 -4.36 -35.34 -22.71
CA VAL A 120 -5.04 -36.42 -21.98
C VAL A 120 -6.09 -37.09 -22.86
N SER A 121 -6.91 -36.31 -23.56
CA SER A 121 -7.87 -36.84 -24.52
C SER A 121 -7.20 -37.65 -25.63
N LYS A 122 -6.07 -37.18 -26.17
CA LYS A 122 -5.31 -37.89 -27.20
C LYS A 122 -4.66 -39.18 -26.68
N ALA A 123 -4.14 -39.16 -25.46
CA ALA A 123 -3.58 -40.34 -24.82
C ALA A 123 -4.64 -41.40 -24.56
N ASN A 124 -5.80 -41.02 -23.99
CA ASN A 124 -6.91 -41.94 -23.75
C ASN A 124 -7.47 -42.50 -25.06
N ALA A 125 -7.56 -41.70 -26.13
CA ALA A 125 -7.92 -42.20 -27.46
C ALA A 125 -6.90 -43.22 -28.02
N THR A 126 -5.64 -43.15 -27.60
CA THR A 126 -4.59 -44.12 -27.99
C THR A 126 -4.66 -45.38 -27.12
N ILE A 127 -4.86 -45.24 -25.81
CA ILE A 127 -5.10 -46.34 -24.88
C ILE A 127 -6.30 -47.18 -25.33
N ALA A 128 -7.41 -46.52 -25.70
CA ALA A 128 -8.62 -47.18 -26.19
C ALA A 128 -8.37 -48.08 -27.42
N LYS A 129 -7.41 -47.76 -28.30
CA LYS A 129 -7.09 -48.56 -29.49
C LYS A 129 -6.46 -49.91 -29.15
N VAL A 130 -5.73 -50.01 -28.04
CA VAL A 130 -5.02 -51.25 -27.63
C VAL A 130 -5.76 -52.02 -26.53
N SER A 131 -6.91 -51.52 -26.08
CA SER A 131 -7.74 -52.10 -25.01
C SER A 131 -8.17 -53.56 -25.25
N HIS A 132 -8.22 -54.00 -26.52
CA HIS A 132 -8.52 -55.38 -26.89
C HIS A 132 -7.36 -56.36 -26.64
N ILE A 133 -6.13 -55.86 -26.43
CA ILE A 133 -4.92 -56.65 -26.21
C ILE A 133 -4.52 -56.62 -24.74
N VAL A 134 -4.62 -55.44 -24.11
CA VAL A 134 -4.20 -55.20 -22.73
C VAL A 134 -5.16 -54.21 -22.08
N ASP A 135 -5.56 -54.49 -20.84
CA ASP A 135 -6.37 -53.59 -20.03
C ASP A 135 -5.47 -52.52 -19.39
N LEU A 136 -5.67 -51.26 -19.80
CA LEU A 136 -4.89 -50.12 -19.34
C LEU A 136 -5.85 -49.05 -18.82
N PRO A 137 -5.57 -48.45 -17.65
CA PRO A 137 -6.41 -47.38 -17.11
C PRO A 137 -6.31 -46.10 -17.96
N ASP A 138 -7.41 -45.35 -18.02
CA ASP A 138 -7.42 -44.01 -18.59
C ASP A 138 -6.63 -43.02 -17.73
N LEU A 139 -6.03 -42.04 -18.39
CA LEU A 139 -5.43 -40.88 -17.72
C LEU A 139 -6.52 -39.93 -17.23
N ASN A 140 -6.29 -39.34 -16.07
CA ASN A 140 -7.18 -38.39 -15.40
C ASN A 140 -6.42 -37.11 -15.06
N ASP A 141 -6.96 -35.96 -15.46
CA ASP A 141 -6.42 -34.61 -15.27
C ASP A 141 -7.26 -33.72 -14.34
N ASN A 142 -8.22 -34.30 -13.61
CA ASN A 142 -9.09 -33.57 -12.68
C ASN A 142 -8.29 -32.73 -11.66
N ASP A 143 -7.25 -33.30 -11.06
CA ASP A 143 -6.42 -32.61 -10.06
C ASP A 143 -5.76 -31.37 -10.67
N PHE A 144 -5.26 -31.49 -11.90
CA PHE A 144 -4.66 -30.36 -12.63
C PHE A 144 -5.71 -29.26 -12.86
N HIS A 145 -6.92 -29.61 -13.29
CA HIS A 145 -8.00 -28.64 -13.51
C HIS A 145 -8.46 -27.95 -12.23
N GLU A 146 -8.50 -28.69 -11.11
CA GLU A 146 -8.81 -28.11 -9.81
C GLU A 146 -7.75 -27.10 -9.39
N GLN A 147 -6.47 -27.45 -9.50
CA GLN A 147 -5.38 -26.52 -9.17
C GLN A 147 -5.35 -25.31 -10.10
N ASN A 148 -5.62 -25.49 -11.40
CA ASN A 148 -5.68 -24.38 -12.36
C ASN A 148 -6.80 -23.39 -12.04
N ARG A 149 -8.00 -23.90 -11.69
CA ARG A 149 -9.12 -23.05 -11.24
C ARG A 149 -8.82 -22.34 -9.94
N LYS A 150 -8.14 -23.03 -9.00
CA LYS A 150 -7.69 -22.41 -7.75
C LYS A 150 -6.72 -21.27 -8.02
N ALA A 151 -5.73 -21.46 -8.90
CA ALA A 151 -4.78 -20.42 -9.27
C ALA A 151 -5.47 -19.19 -9.89
N LEU A 152 -6.44 -19.39 -10.80
CA LEU A 152 -7.25 -18.28 -11.36
C LEU A 152 -8.05 -17.53 -10.29
N LYS A 153 -8.57 -18.23 -9.28
CA LYS A 153 -9.25 -17.61 -8.14
C LYS A 153 -8.26 -16.80 -7.28
N ASP A 154 -7.10 -17.36 -6.99
CA ASP A 154 -6.06 -16.71 -6.18
C ASP A 154 -5.53 -15.44 -6.87
N ILE A 155 -5.41 -15.44 -8.21
CA ILE A 155 -5.10 -14.25 -9.02
C ILE A 155 -6.11 -13.13 -8.77
N ASN A 156 -7.40 -13.44 -8.94
CA ASN A 156 -8.47 -12.45 -8.76
C ASN A 156 -8.49 -11.90 -7.33
N GLN A 157 -8.35 -12.77 -6.32
CA GLN A 157 -8.28 -12.35 -4.92
C GLN A 157 -7.07 -11.45 -4.64
N THR A 158 -5.93 -11.72 -5.26
CA THR A 158 -4.72 -10.89 -5.11
C THR A 158 -4.93 -9.50 -5.72
N ILE A 159 -5.55 -9.43 -6.91
CA ILE A 159 -5.91 -8.16 -7.55
C ILE A 159 -6.90 -7.36 -6.69
N GLU A 160 -7.95 -8.00 -6.18
CA GLU A 160 -8.93 -7.36 -5.29
C GLU A 160 -8.26 -6.77 -4.03
N LYS A 161 -7.39 -7.53 -3.37
CA LYS A 161 -6.64 -7.07 -2.21
C LYS A 161 -5.73 -5.89 -2.55
N LEU A 162 -5.05 -5.91 -3.70
CA LEU A 162 -4.21 -4.80 -4.17
C LEU A 162 -5.04 -3.52 -4.37
N HIS A 163 -6.23 -3.63 -4.96
CA HIS A 163 -7.13 -2.49 -5.14
C HIS A 163 -7.71 -1.98 -3.81
N ALA A 164 -8.08 -2.87 -2.89
CA ALA A 164 -8.57 -2.51 -1.57
C ALA A 164 -7.48 -1.77 -0.77
N PHE A 165 -6.26 -2.31 -0.76
CA PHE A 165 -5.10 -1.68 -0.14
C PHE A 165 -4.89 -0.26 -0.65
N ASP A 166 -4.75 -0.09 -1.96
CA ASP A 166 -4.54 1.23 -2.57
C ASP A 166 -5.62 2.24 -2.19
N ARG A 167 -6.89 1.84 -2.28
CA ARG A 167 -8.03 2.71 -1.97
C ARG A 167 -8.02 3.13 -0.50
N GLU A 168 -7.85 2.17 0.40
CA GLU A 168 -7.90 2.43 1.84
C GLU A 168 -6.72 3.26 2.31
N GLN A 169 -5.51 2.95 1.85
CA GLN A 169 -4.30 3.68 2.24
C GLN A 169 -4.28 5.09 1.64
N THR A 170 -4.73 5.27 0.39
CA THR A 170 -4.89 6.60 -0.21
C THR A 170 -5.89 7.45 0.59
N ASN A 171 -6.98 6.85 1.05
CA ASN A 171 -7.98 7.56 1.86
C ASN A 171 -7.46 7.92 3.26
N ALA A 172 -6.66 7.04 3.87
CA ALA A 172 -6.01 7.32 5.15
C ALA A 172 -5.12 8.57 5.07
N LEU A 173 -4.26 8.66 4.04
CA LEU A 173 -3.40 9.83 3.81
C LEU A 173 -4.19 11.10 3.52
N LYS A 174 -5.24 11.02 2.68
CA LYS A 174 -6.12 12.17 2.40
C LYS A 174 -6.84 12.71 3.63
N THR A 175 -7.13 11.84 4.60
CA THR A 175 -7.83 12.22 5.83
C THR A 175 -6.88 12.91 6.80
N ALA A 176 -5.65 12.41 6.94
CA ALA A 176 -4.61 13.05 7.75
C ALA A 176 -4.29 14.48 7.27
N GLY A 177 -4.46 14.77 5.97
CA GLY A 177 -4.28 16.13 5.43
C GLY A 177 -5.50 17.06 5.50
N LYS A 178 -6.63 16.64 6.08
CA LYS A 178 -7.89 17.41 6.09
C LYS A 178 -8.47 17.68 7.48
N ARG A 179 -7.97 17.04 8.54
CA ARG A 179 -8.56 17.08 9.89
C ARG A 179 -8.13 18.27 10.76
N SER A 180 -7.50 19.23 10.13
CA SER A 180 -6.78 20.34 10.74
C SER A 180 -7.45 21.67 10.38
#